data_AF-M0M1Y9-F1
#
_entry.id   AF-M0M1Y9-F1
#
_cell.length_a   1.000
_cell.length_b   1.000
_cell.length_c   1.000
_cell.angle_alpha   90.00
_cell.angle_beta   90.00
_cell.angle_gamma   90.00
#
_symmetry.space_group_name_H-M   'P 1'
#
loop_
_entity.id
_entity.type
_entity.pdbx_description
1 polymer ?
#
loop_
_entity_poly.entity_id
_entity_poly.type
_entity_poly.pdbx_seq_one_letter_code
_entity_poly.pdbx_strand_id
1 'polypeptide(L)'
;MASNPSRDELAAAIPDDAADDEAAAIAAAMSAHLADRERAALDGADETPSWAGERWGFAGRLHALGGRSARVTLGAPTDPWSAAGRVDRL
;
A
#
# COMPACT_ATOMS: atom_id res chain seq x y z
N MET A 1 -1.39 -1.76 -16.27
CA MET A 1 -0.98 -3.08 -15.76
C MET A 1 0.51 -2.99 -15.48
N ALA A 2 0.93 -3.00 -14.22
CA ALA A 2 2.36 -3.06 -13.92
C ALA A 2 2.86 -4.47 -14.28
N SER A 3 3.90 -4.56 -15.10
CA SER A 3 4.55 -5.86 -15.35
C SER A 3 5.20 -6.32 -14.05
N ASN A 4 4.94 -7.58 -13.67
CA ASN A 4 5.66 -8.16 -12.54
C ASN A 4 7.13 -8.38 -12.91
N PRO A 5 8.06 -8.14 -11.96
CA PRO A 5 9.47 -8.33 -12.22
C PRO A 5 9.76 -9.80 -12.54
N SER A 6 10.65 -9.99 -13.50
CA SER A 6 11.10 -11.31 -13.95
C SER A 6 11.96 -11.99 -12.89
N ARG A 7 12.11 -13.32 -13.00
CA ARG A 7 12.93 -14.11 -12.08
C ARG A 7 14.41 -13.68 -12.10
N ASP A 8 14.88 -13.22 -13.25
CA ASP A 8 16.25 -12.72 -13.42
C ASP A 8 16.45 -11.36 -12.73
N GLU A 9 15.44 -10.48 -12.77
CA GLU A 9 15.46 -9.22 -12.01
C GLU A 9 15.40 -9.47 -10.50
N LEU A 10 14.66 -10.49 -10.05
CA LEU A 10 14.65 -10.92 -8.65
C LEU A 10 16.02 -11.48 -8.23
N ALA A 11 16.68 -12.25 -9.10
CA ALA A 11 18.02 -12.77 -8.83
C ALA A 11 19.06 -11.64 -8.76
N ALA A 12 18.95 -10.62 -9.61
CA ALA A 12 19.83 -9.44 -9.59
C ALA A 12 19.67 -8.56 -8.34
N ALA A 13 18.59 -8.73 -7.57
CA ALA A 13 18.37 -8.03 -6.30
C ALA A 13 18.99 -8.76 -5.09
N ILE A 14 19.50 -9.98 -5.27
CA ILE A 14 20.18 -10.73 -4.21
C ILE A 14 21.62 -10.21 -4.09
N PRO A 15 22.10 -9.87 -2.88
CA PRO A 15 23.49 -9.48 -2.68
C PRO A 15 24.47 -10.58 -3.10
N ASP A 16 25.58 -10.19 -3.74
CA ASP A 16 26.60 -11.14 -4.22
C ASP A 16 27.31 -11.90 -3.07
N ASP A 17 27.25 -11.37 -1.84
CA ASP A 17 27.83 -11.95 -0.63
C ASP A 17 26.82 -12.74 0.22
N ALA A 18 25.56 -12.84 -0.22
CA ALA A 18 24.55 -13.63 0.47
C ALA A 18 24.89 -15.13 0.42
N ALA A 19 24.86 -15.79 1.58
CA ALA A 19 24.95 -17.24 1.62
C ALA A 19 23.70 -17.88 0.97
N ASP A 20 23.79 -19.13 0.52
CA ASP A 20 22.69 -19.81 -0.18
C ASP A 20 21.36 -19.78 0.61
N ASP A 21 21.42 -19.99 1.93
CA ASP A 21 20.24 -19.94 2.80
C ASP A 21 19.63 -18.53 2.88
N GLU A 22 20.48 -17.49 2.90
CA GLU A 22 20.06 -16.08 2.92
C GLU A 22 19.46 -15.68 1.57
N ALA A 23 20.12 -16.05 0.46
CA ALA A 23 19.61 -15.85 -0.89
C ALA A 23 18.24 -16.51 -1.09
N ALA A 24 18.05 -17.73 -0.58
CA ALA A 24 16.77 -18.43 -0.62
C ALA A 24 15.68 -17.69 0.19
N ALA A 25 16.02 -17.18 1.37
CA ALA A 25 15.09 -16.43 2.22
C ALA A 25 14.64 -15.12 1.56
N ILE A 26 15.58 -14.37 0.95
CA ILE A 26 15.29 -13.13 0.23
C ILE A 26 14.38 -13.42 -0.97
N ALA A 27 14.72 -14.42 -1.79
CA ALA A 27 13.92 -14.80 -2.95
C ALA A 27 12.48 -15.21 -2.56
N ALA A 28 12.33 -15.93 -1.44
CA ALA A 28 11.03 -16.33 -0.91
C ALA A 28 10.19 -15.13 -0.46
N ALA A 29 10.80 -14.18 0.27
CA ALA A 29 10.13 -12.96 0.73
C ALA A 29 9.64 -12.09 -0.44
N MET A 30 10.49 -11.89 -1.45
CA MET A 30 10.11 -11.10 -2.64
C MET A 30 8.98 -11.78 -3.42
N SER A 31 9.05 -13.10 -3.60
CA SER A 31 8.02 -13.88 -4.30
C SER A 31 6.68 -13.82 -3.55
N ALA A 32 6.69 -13.95 -2.23
CA ALA A 32 5.49 -13.83 -1.40
C ALA A 32 4.86 -12.43 -1.51
N HIS A 33 5.67 -11.38 -1.50
CA HIS A 33 5.20 -10.00 -1.65
C HIS A 33 4.55 -9.72 -3.01
N LEU A 34 5.13 -10.25 -4.10
CA LEU A 34 4.54 -10.11 -5.43
C LEU A 34 3.22 -10.86 -5.55
N ALA A 35 3.15 -12.08 -5.00
CA ALA A 35 1.90 -12.85 -4.95
C ALA A 35 0.81 -12.14 -4.13
N ASP A 36 1.19 -11.50 -3.03
CA ASP A 36 0.25 -10.69 -2.22
C ASP A 36 -0.26 -9.47 -3.00
N ARG A 37 0.62 -8.78 -3.73
CA ARG A 37 0.21 -7.66 -4.61
C ARG A 37 -0.71 -8.10 -5.73
N GLU A 38 -0.46 -9.25 -6.37
CA GLU A 38 -1.37 -9.81 -7.38
C GLU A 38 -2.75 -10.09 -6.79
N ARG A 39 -2.82 -10.70 -5.59
CA ARG A 39 -4.08 -10.96 -4.89
C ARG A 39 -4.82 -9.67 -4.54
N ALA A 40 -4.11 -8.66 -4.03
CA ALA A 40 -4.69 -7.35 -3.72
C ALA A 40 -5.19 -6.63 -4.98
N ALA A 41 -4.49 -6.77 -6.12
CA ALA A 41 -4.91 -6.19 -7.39
C ALA A 41 -6.18 -6.85 -7.95
N LEU A 42 -6.35 -8.17 -7.74
CA LEU A 42 -7.56 -8.90 -8.13
C LEU A 42 -8.76 -8.51 -7.26
N ASP A 43 -8.54 -8.18 -5.99
CA ASP A 43 -9.60 -7.74 -5.06
C ASP A 43 -10.01 -6.27 -5.32
N GLY A 44 -9.07 -5.41 -5.74
CA GLY A 44 -9.29 -3.99 -5.97
C GLY A 44 -9.70 -3.58 -7.40
N ALA A 45 -10.00 -4.54 -8.29
CA ALA A 45 -10.18 -4.25 -9.73
C ALA A 45 -11.45 -3.47 -10.10
N ASP A 46 -12.43 -3.33 -9.20
CA ASP A 46 -13.74 -2.71 -9.52
C ASP A 46 -14.10 -1.47 -8.68
N GLU A 47 -13.21 -1.00 -7.80
CA GLU A 47 -13.50 0.14 -6.94
C GLU A 47 -12.63 1.34 -7.33
N THR A 48 -13.24 2.34 -7.98
CA THR A 48 -12.61 3.67 -8.04
C THR A 48 -12.35 4.12 -6.61
N PRO A 49 -11.10 4.43 -6.23
CA PRO A 49 -10.78 4.81 -4.85
C PRO A 49 -11.70 5.95 -4.44
N SER A 50 -12.57 5.69 -3.47
CA SER A 50 -13.59 6.63 -3.05
C SER A 50 -13.69 6.67 -1.54
N TRP A 51 -14.03 7.82 -1.00
CA TRP A 51 -14.33 7.95 0.42
C TRP A 51 -15.66 7.28 0.82
N ALA A 52 -16.41 6.68 -0.12
CA ALA A 52 -17.56 5.85 0.21
C ALA A 52 -17.05 4.55 0.85
N GLY A 53 -17.52 4.25 2.06
CA GLY A 53 -17.01 3.13 2.86
C GLY A 53 -15.77 3.48 3.71
N GLU A 54 -14.77 4.17 3.15
CA GLU A 54 -13.49 4.38 3.85
C GLU A 54 -13.44 5.57 4.81
N ARG A 55 -14.32 6.57 4.63
CA ARG A 55 -14.29 7.85 5.38
C ARG A 55 -14.32 7.69 6.90
N TRP A 56 -15.09 6.71 7.39
CA TRP A 56 -15.27 6.51 8.83
C TRP A 56 -14.05 5.86 9.47
N GLY A 57 -13.46 4.87 8.79
CA GLY A 57 -12.23 4.22 9.24
C GLY A 57 -11.06 5.19 9.29
N PHE A 58 -10.91 6.04 8.27
CA PHE A 58 -9.86 7.06 8.25
C PHE A 58 -10.06 8.15 9.31
N ALA A 59 -11.29 8.66 9.49
CA ALA A 59 -11.59 9.60 10.57
C ALA A 59 -11.30 9.01 11.96
N GLY A 60 -11.58 7.72 12.17
CA GLY A 60 -11.21 6.98 13.38
C GLY A 60 -9.70 6.91 13.59
N ARG A 61 -8.92 6.62 12.55
CA ARG A 61 -7.44 6.62 12.61
C ARG A 61 -6.87 8.00 12.96
N LEU A 62 -7.40 9.07 12.36
CA LEU A 62 -6.98 10.45 12.69
C LEU A 62 -7.26 10.77 14.16
N HIS A 63 -8.42 10.38 14.68
CA HIS A 63 -8.77 10.58 16.08
C HIS A 63 -7.84 9.80 17.03
N ALA A 64 -7.52 8.53 16.71
CA ALA A 64 -6.62 7.70 17.51
C ALA A 64 -5.18 8.26 17.58
N LEU A 65 -4.75 8.95 16.53
CA LEU A 65 -3.44 9.62 16.46
C LEU A 65 -3.44 11.01 17.15
N GLY A 66 -4.53 11.40 17.82
CA GLY A 66 -4.65 12.70 18.49
C GLY A 66 -4.92 13.87 17.54
N GLY A 67 -5.24 13.59 16.28
CA GLY A 67 -5.66 14.59 15.31
C GLY A 67 -7.06 15.14 15.62
N ARG A 68 -7.36 16.35 15.13
CA ARG A 68 -8.73 16.90 15.17
C ARG A 68 -9.67 16.00 14.39
N SER A 69 -10.85 15.73 14.94
CA SER A 69 -11.92 15.04 14.22
C SER A 69 -12.46 15.97 13.13
N ALA A 70 -11.92 15.83 11.92
CA ALA A 70 -12.42 16.51 10.74
C ALA A 70 -13.12 15.52 9.81
N ARG A 71 -14.18 15.99 9.16
CA ARG A 71 -14.92 15.17 8.19
C ARG A 71 -14.20 15.15 6.86
N VAL A 72 -13.96 13.94 6.33
CA VAL A 72 -13.49 13.78 4.97
C VAL A 72 -14.66 13.88 4.00
N THR A 73 -14.60 14.85 3.09
CA THR A 73 -15.63 15.06 2.07
C THR A 73 -15.45 14.07 0.93
N LEU A 74 -16.54 13.75 0.22
CA LEU A 74 -16.49 12.85 -0.95
C LEU A 74 -15.56 13.35 -2.06
N GLY A 75 -15.33 14.66 -2.17
CA GLY A 75 -14.42 15.27 -3.14
C GLY A 75 -12.99 15.44 -2.63
N ALA A 76 -12.65 14.96 -1.44
CA ALA A 76 -11.28 14.99 -0.95
C ALA A 76 -10.41 13.97 -1.73
N PRO A 77 -9.11 14.25 -1.92
CA PRO A 77 -8.18 13.24 -2.43
C PRO A 77 -8.27 11.96 -1.59
N THR A 78 -8.30 10.80 -2.24
CA THR A 78 -8.37 9.50 -1.56
C THR A 78 -7.00 8.98 -1.10
N ASP A 79 -5.92 9.66 -1.50
CA ASP A 79 -4.61 9.51 -0.88
C ASP A 79 -4.66 10.03 0.59
N PRO A 80 -4.35 9.18 1.58
CA PRO A 80 -4.44 9.52 3.01
C PRO A 80 -3.57 10.72 3.42
N TRP A 81 -2.38 10.88 2.81
CA TRP A 81 -1.46 11.97 3.14
C TRP A 81 -1.99 13.32 2.64
N SER A 82 -2.45 13.35 1.40
CA SER A 82 -3.11 14.51 0.79
C SER A 82 -4.40 14.90 1.53
N ALA A 83 -5.17 13.90 1.98
CA ALA A 83 -6.39 14.13 2.76
C ALA A 83 -6.11 14.73 4.14
N ALA A 84 -5.12 14.19 4.87
CA ALA A 84 -4.72 14.70 6.18
C ALA A 84 -4.24 16.16 6.10
N GLY A 85 -3.44 16.50 5.08
CA GLY A 85 -2.94 17.87 4.89
C GLY A 85 -4.03 18.90 4.54
N ARG A 86 -5.18 18.48 3.98
CA ARG A 86 -6.34 19.35 3.73
C ARG A 86 -7.17 19.54 4.99
N VAL A 87 -7.38 18.46 5.74
CA VAL A 87 -8.07 18.45 7.04
C VAL A 87 -7.43 19.42 8.02
N ASP A 88 -6.10 19.52 8.06
CA ASP A 88 -5.41 20.40 9.00
C ASP A 88 -5.54 21.91 8.68
N ARG A 89 -5.97 22.25 7.45
CA ARG A 89 -6.18 23.63 6.98
C ARG A 89 -7.64 24.09 7.03
N LEU A 90 -8.58 23.22 7.43
CA LEU A 90 -9.99 23.56 7.67
C LEU A 90 -10.18 24.12 9.08
#